data_AF-A0A3D1BEW4-F1
#
_entry.id   AF-A0A3D1BEW4-F1
#
_cell.length_a   1.000
_cell.length_b   1.000
_cell.length_c   1.000
_cell.angle_alpha   90.00
_cell.angle_beta   90.00
_cell.angle_gamma   90.00
#
_symmetry.space_group_name_H-M   'P 1'
#
loop_
_entity.id
_entity.type
_entity.pdbx_description
1 polymer ?
#
loop_
_entity_poly.entity_id
_entity_poly.type
_entity_poly.pdbx_seq_one_letter_code
_entity_poly.pdbx_strand_id
1 'polypeptide(L)'
;MKFPVSCFLGVLFALSAAAQTAPFSVYNSATMLEHRSSFQLVQLGEDAAGGPALMALGGHDGTAVTATTEIGLENWDDVGPDVWVEAAPMLEARMDFTAHAMLGDVWVFGGFDGTYTLDATERFDVVSDTWSQGPAMSVPRTNHRSARMNDGRILVTGGFDGQGETASCEVFDPVGMTFTSVAPMNVGRASHTLTPVGDGRFVVAGGFNAAEGFQLASCEVYDPATDTWTEIEPLPTAVDNHAASLITLYTQAPNTIMVTGGRVYNAALNLFEGVASGALLDLGTMTWAPFDLTSPHSYHLSCHLDPNAP
;
A
#
# COMPACT_ATOMS: atom_id res chain seq x y z
N MET A 1 7.20 9.09 -19.79
CA MET A 1 8.65 9.34 -19.97
C MET A 1 9.36 8.24 -19.22
N LYS A 2 10.12 7.37 -19.89
CA LYS A 2 10.91 6.33 -19.20
C LYS A 2 11.93 7.02 -18.30
N PHE A 3 11.93 6.65 -17.02
CA PHE A 3 12.71 7.28 -15.96
C PHE A 3 14.23 7.16 -16.20
N PRO A 4 15.06 8.08 -15.65
CA PRO A 4 16.53 7.96 -15.65
C PRO A 4 17.06 6.92 -14.65
N VAL A 5 16.17 6.12 -14.03
CA VAL A 5 16.46 5.06 -13.05
C VAL A 5 17.49 4.04 -13.56
N SER A 6 17.58 3.83 -14.88
CA SER A 6 18.59 2.97 -15.51
C SER A 6 20.04 3.47 -15.32
N CYS A 7 20.27 4.78 -15.15
CA CYS A 7 21.59 5.31 -14.85
C CYS A 7 21.98 5.13 -13.38
N PHE A 8 21.03 5.24 -12.45
CA PHE A 8 21.31 5.06 -11.02
C PHE A 8 21.49 3.59 -10.65
N LEU A 9 20.60 2.69 -11.12
CA LEU A 9 20.85 1.25 -11.04
C LEU A 9 22.16 0.91 -11.76
N GLY A 10 22.41 1.47 -12.95
CA GLY A 10 23.66 1.26 -13.67
C GLY A 10 24.93 1.67 -12.89
N VAL A 11 24.86 2.67 -12.00
CA VAL A 11 25.98 3.09 -11.13
C VAL A 11 26.08 2.25 -9.86
N LEU A 12 24.95 1.91 -9.22
CA LEU A 12 24.89 0.95 -8.11
C LEU A 12 25.48 -0.42 -8.55
N PHE A 13 25.20 -0.83 -9.80
CA PHE A 13 25.67 -2.09 -10.39
C PHE A 13 27.01 -1.99 -11.13
N ALA A 14 27.48 -0.81 -11.56
CA ALA A 14 28.87 -0.65 -12.01
C ALA A 14 29.86 -0.75 -10.83
N LEU A 15 29.44 -0.30 -9.63
CA LEU A 15 30.16 -0.51 -8.39
C LEU A 15 30.11 -1.99 -7.93
N SER A 16 29.02 -2.72 -8.19
CA SER A 16 28.94 -4.17 -7.91
C SER A 16 29.70 -5.03 -8.93
N ALA A 17 29.75 -4.63 -10.20
CA ALA A 17 30.55 -5.29 -11.23
C ALA A 17 32.07 -5.11 -11.00
N ALA A 18 32.49 -3.96 -10.46
CA ALA A 18 33.88 -3.75 -10.02
C ALA A 18 34.25 -4.53 -8.74
N ALA A 19 33.25 -5.02 -7.99
CA ALA A 19 33.45 -5.86 -6.80
C ALA A 19 33.53 -7.37 -7.11
N GLN A 20 33.42 -7.79 -8.38
CA GLN A 20 33.37 -9.20 -8.83
C GLN A 20 34.66 -10.03 -8.62
N THR A 21 35.66 -9.55 -7.87
CA THR A 21 36.82 -10.38 -7.48
C THR A 21 36.85 -10.78 -6.00
N ALA A 22 35.81 -10.47 -5.24
CA ALA A 22 35.59 -11.06 -3.92
C ALA A 22 34.23 -11.80 -3.92
N PRO A 23 34.14 -12.98 -3.28
CA PRO A 23 32.89 -13.74 -3.24
C PRO A 23 31.85 -12.91 -2.48
N PHE A 24 30.87 -12.36 -3.21
CA PHE A 24 29.73 -11.64 -2.63
C PHE A 24 28.47 -12.43 -3.00
N SER A 25 28.05 -13.31 -2.08
CA SER A 25 26.84 -14.11 -2.16
C SER A 25 25.80 -13.55 -1.19
N VAL A 26 24.59 -13.23 -1.68
CA VAL A 26 23.20 -13.32 -1.12
C VAL A 26 22.93 -13.22 0.41
N TYR A 27 23.89 -12.96 1.31
CA TYR A 27 23.72 -13.20 2.76
C TYR A 27 23.77 -11.98 3.71
N ASN A 28 23.79 -10.73 3.22
CA ASN A 28 24.12 -9.57 4.09
C ASN A 28 23.11 -8.41 4.08
N SER A 29 21.79 -8.66 3.97
CA SER A 29 20.84 -7.79 4.68
C SER A 29 20.68 -8.42 6.06
N ALA A 30 21.06 -7.71 7.12
CA ALA A 30 20.85 -8.20 8.48
C ALA A 30 19.37 -8.12 8.91
N THR A 31 18.50 -7.62 8.03
CA THR A 31 17.13 -7.14 8.31
C THR A 31 16.05 -7.74 7.41
N MET A 32 16.36 -8.86 6.74
CA MET A 32 15.59 -9.53 5.67
C MET A 32 14.05 -9.45 5.78
N LEU A 33 13.43 -9.21 4.62
CA LEU A 33 12.00 -9.24 4.30
C LEU A 33 11.23 -10.42 4.91
N GLU A 34 11.83 -11.61 4.92
CA GLU A 34 11.19 -12.88 5.31
C GLU A 34 10.67 -12.91 6.75
N HIS A 35 11.13 -11.98 7.61
CA HIS A 35 10.71 -11.88 9.00
C HIS A 35 9.95 -10.59 9.32
N ARG A 36 9.67 -9.74 8.34
CA ARG A 36 9.00 -8.46 8.57
C ARG A 36 7.49 -8.55 8.32
N SER A 37 6.71 -8.01 9.24
CA SER A 37 5.29 -7.71 9.01
C SER A 37 5.11 -6.23 8.66
N SER A 38 4.05 -5.92 7.90
CA SER A 38 3.62 -4.54 7.62
C SER A 38 4.64 -3.63 6.91
N PHE A 39 5.67 -4.20 6.28
CA PHE A 39 6.57 -3.45 5.40
C PHE A 39 5.85 -3.04 4.10
N GLN A 40 6.34 -2.00 3.43
CA GLN A 40 5.86 -1.60 2.11
C GLN A 40 6.82 -2.05 1.02
N LEU A 41 6.27 -2.49 -0.11
CA LEU A 41 7.01 -2.70 -1.36
C LEU A 41 6.62 -1.62 -2.37
N VAL A 42 7.62 -0.95 -2.91
CA VAL A 42 7.45 0.09 -3.93
C VAL A 42 8.26 -0.27 -5.16
N GLN A 43 7.64 -0.29 -6.32
CA GLN A 43 8.36 -0.49 -7.58
C GLN A 43 9.03 0.82 -8.01
N LEU A 44 10.35 0.76 -8.24
CA LEU A 44 11.17 1.87 -8.72
C LEU A 44 11.31 1.88 -10.25
N GLY A 45 11.19 0.71 -10.88
CA GLY A 45 11.33 0.57 -12.34
C GLY A 45 11.53 -0.88 -12.76
N GLU A 46 12.26 -1.05 -13.85
CA GLU A 46 12.68 -2.34 -14.42
C GLU A 46 14.21 -2.40 -14.49
N ASP A 47 14.78 -3.60 -14.37
CA ASP A 47 16.19 -3.87 -14.57
C ASP A 47 16.55 -4.02 -16.06
N ALA A 48 17.80 -4.39 -16.36
CA ALA A 48 18.25 -4.58 -17.73
C ALA A 48 17.63 -5.80 -18.44
N ALA A 49 17.07 -6.74 -17.68
CA ALA A 49 16.37 -7.93 -18.16
C ALA A 49 14.84 -7.75 -18.25
N GLY A 50 14.31 -6.62 -17.75
CA GLY A 50 12.89 -6.32 -17.69
C GLY A 50 12.19 -6.78 -16.41
N GLY A 51 12.92 -7.28 -15.41
CA GLY A 51 12.40 -7.63 -14.08
C GLY A 51 12.20 -6.37 -13.21
N PRO A 52 11.25 -6.37 -12.25
CA PRO A 52 10.96 -5.19 -11.44
C PRO A 52 12.09 -4.88 -10.45
N ALA A 53 12.51 -3.62 -10.41
CA ALA A 53 13.33 -3.09 -9.31
C ALA A 53 12.41 -2.63 -8.19
N LEU A 54 12.61 -3.16 -6.99
CA LEU A 54 11.75 -2.95 -5.83
C LEU A 54 12.51 -2.26 -4.68
N MET A 55 11.74 -1.56 -3.86
CA MET A 55 12.19 -0.97 -2.60
C MET A 55 11.31 -1.51 -1.49
N ALA A 56 11.94 -2.10 -0.47
CA ALA A 56 11.29 -2.57 0.74
C ALA A 56 11.54 -1.58 1.87
N LEU A 57 10.46 -1.21 2.56
CA LEU A 57 10.45 -0.09 3.52
C LEU A 57 9.84 -0.52 4.85
N GLY A 58 10.55 -0.22 5.94
CA GLY A 58 10.05 -0.29 7.31
C GLY A 58 9.41 -1.63 7.70
N GLY A 59 8.33 -1.55 8.46
CA GLY A 59 7.61 -2.69 9.01
C GLY A 59 8.04 -3.02 10.44
N HIS A 60 7.79 -4.26 10.86
CA HIS A 60 8.11 -4.77 12.18
C HIS A 60 8.84 -6.11 12.05
N ASP A 61 10.05 -6.20 12.61
CA ASP A 61 10.96 -7.35 12.43
C ASP A 61 10.77 -8.51 13.42
N GLY A 62 9.68 -8.44 14.20
CA GLY A 62 9.39 -9.36 15.29
C GLY A 62 9.86 -8.86 16.66
N THR A 63 10.72 -7.84 16.70
CA THR A 63 11.23 -7.22 17.93
C THR A 63 10.87 -5.74 18.06
N ALA A 64 10.93 -4.99 16.96
CA ALA A 64 10.66 -3.57 16.93
C ALA A 64 10.11 -3.13 15.57
N VAL A 65 9.47 -1.96 15.56
CA VAL A 65 9.21 -1.22 14.33
C VAL A 65 10.53 -0.69 13.79
N THR A 66 10.75 -0.81 12.49
CA THR A 66 12.02 -0.47 11.84
C THR A 66 11.89 0.67 10.84
N ALA A 67 13.00 1.39 10.65
CA ALA A 67 13.20 2.43 9.63
C ALA A 67 13.94 1.90 8.40
N THR A 68 14.18 0.59 8.31
CA THR A 68 15.01 -0.04 7.29
C THR A 68 14.51 0.27 5.89
N THR A 69 15.47 0.44 4.99
CA THR A 69 15.24 0.65 3.57
C THR A 69 16.17 -0.29 2.82
N GLU A 70 15.59 -1.11 1.96
CA GLU A 70 16.34 -2.06 1.14
C GLU A 70 15.87 -1.91 -0.31
N ILE A 71 16.81 -1.90 -1.25
CA ILE A 71 16.53 -1.86 -2.69
C ILE A 71 17.02 -3.15 -3.29
N GLY A 72 16.20 -3.79 -4.09
CA GLY A 72 16.55 -5.08 -4.66
C GLY A 72 15.82 -5.44 -5.94
N LEU A 73 16.29 -6.53 -6.53
CA LEU A 73 15.66 -7.22 -7.62
C LEU A 73 15.04 -8.50 -7.04
N GLU A 74 13.76 -8.66 -7.27
CA GLU A 74 13.05 -9.91 -7.03
C GLU A 74 12.83 -10.57 -8.38
N ASN A 75 13.37 -11.76 -8.55
CA ASN A 75 13.23 -12.47 -9.82
C ASN A 75 12.00 -13.38 -9.79
N TRP A 76 10.92 -12.90 -10.41
CA TRP A 76 9.62 -13.58 -10.39
C TRP A 76 9.62 -14.95 -11.11
N ASP A 77 10.54 -15.17 -12.05
CA ASP A 77 10.63 -16.42 -12.81
C ASP A 77 11.48 -17.52 -12.13
N ASP A 78 12.06 -17.24 -10.96
CA ASP A 78 12.94 -18.13 -10.20
C ASP A 78 14.21 -18.56 -10.98
N VAL A 79 14.58 -17.80 -12.03
CA VAL A 79 15.77 -18.02 -12.88
C VAL A 79 16.82 -16.94 -12.66
N GLY A 80 17.32 -16.82 -11.43
CA GLY A 80 18.35 -15.84 -11.08
C GLY A 80 18.41 -15.57 -9.58
N PRO A 81 19.49 -14.97 -9.05
CA PRO A 81 19.54 -14.63 -7.64
C PRO A 81 18.66 -13.41 -7.34
N ASP A 82 17.87 -13.49 -6.28
CA ASP A 82 17.32 -12.30 -5.63
C ASP A 82 18.47 -11.53 -4.98
N VAL A 83 18.54 -10.23 -5.25
CA VAL A 83 19.62 -9.38 -4.74
C VAL A 83 19.00 -8.15 -4.08
N TRP A 84 19.21 -8.01 -2.78
CA TRP A 84 18.81 -6.86 -1.99
C TRP A 84 20.04 -6.17 -1.38
N VAL A 85 20.01 -4.85 -1.35
CA VAL A 85 21.06 -3.99 -0.78
C VAL A 85 20.42 -2.98 0.16
N GLU A 86 21.02 -2.78 1.33
CA GLU A 86 20.61 -1.73 2.26
C GLU A 86 20.85 -0.33 1.64
N ALA A 87 19.85 0.55 1.76
CA ALA A 87 19.94 1.96 1.41
C ALA A 87 19.79 2.80 2.69
N ALA A 88 19.88 4.13 2.58
CA ALA A 88 19.72 5.01 3.74
C ALA A 88 18.38 4.72 4.45
N PRO A 89 18.36 4.57 5.79
CA PRO A 89 17.12 4.31 6.52
C PRO A 89 16.24 5.57 6.55
N MET A 90 14.94 5.36 6.69
CA MET A 90 13.98 6.43 6.98
C MET A 90 14.39 7.21 8.25
N LEU A 91 13.96 8.46 8.33
CA LEU A 91 14.17 9.31 9.51
C LEU A 91 13.41 8.76 10.72
N GLU A 92 12.22 8.20 10.50
CA GLU A 92 11.38 7.58 11.51
C GLU A 92 11.07 6.12 11.15
N ALA A 93 11.13 5.24 12.15
CA ALA A 93 10.65 3.88 12.03
C ALA A 93 9.13 3.88 11.84
N ARG A 94 8.61 3.05 10.94
CA ARG A 94 7.17 3.02 10.66
C ARG A 94 6.71 1.65 10.21
N MET A 95 5.57 1.22 10.73
CA MET A 95 4.74 0.12 10.22
C MET A 95 3.33 0.63 9.90
N ASP A 96 2.55 -0.15 9.15
CA ASP A 96 1.15 0.16 8.79
C ASP A 96 0.97 1.55 8.13
N PHE A 97 1.99 1.96 7.38
CA PHE A 97 2.06 3.18 6.59
C PHE A 97 1.77 2.88 5.11
N THR A 98 1.73 3.92 4.28
CA THR A 98 1.60 3.77 2.82
C THR A 98 2.78 4.41 2.09
N ALA A 99 3.13 3.90 0.92
CA ALA A 99 4.27 4.40 0.14
C ALA A 99 4.00 4.44 -1.37
N HIS A 100 4.52 5.47 -2.05
CA HIS A 100 4.28 5.74 -3.47
C HIS A 100 5.56 6.22 -4.16
N ALA A 101 5.90 5.60 -5.30
CA ALA A 101 6.86 6.17 -6.23
C ALA A 101 6.19 7.26 -7.08
N MET A 102 6.72 8.48 -7.04
CA MET A 102 6.22 9.58 -7.86
C MET A 102 7.27 10.67 -8.04
N LEU A 103 7.23 11.33 -9.21
CA LEU A 103 8.16 12.39 -9.62
C LEU A 103 9.66 12.01 -9.56
N GLY A 104 9.98 10.70 -9.56
CA GLY A 104 11.36 10.20 -9.50
C GLY A 104 11.85 9.87 -8.08
N ASP A 105 11.00 10.05 -7.09
CA ASP A 105 11.28 9.79 -5.68
C ASP A 105 10.32 8.74 -5.11
N VAL A 106 10.62 8.26 -3.91
CA VAL A 106 9.67 7.47 -3.11
C VAL A 106 9.19 8.29 -1.92
N TRP A 107 7.89 8.26 -1.70
CA TRP A 107 7.23 8.96 -0.61
C TRP A 107 6.58 7.98 0.34
N VAL A 108 6.68 8.25 1.64
CA VAL A 108 6.02 7.48 2.70
C VAL A 108 5.10 8.39 3.51
N PHE A 109 3.97 7.85 3.95
CA PHE A 109 2.92 8.60 4.63
C PHE A 109 2.53 7.91 5.93
N GLY A 110 2.63 8.63 7.04
CA GLY A 110 2.14 8.19 8.35
C GLY A 110 2.72 6.86 8.83
N GLY A 111 1.90 6.10 9.54
CA GLY A 111 2.26 4.83 10.16
C GLY A 111 2.31 4.92 11.68
N PHE A 112 2.90 3.90 12.29
CA PHE A 112 3.13 3.78 13.72
C PHE A 112 4.61 3.46 13.97
N ASP A 113 5.27 4.21 14.87
CA ASP A 113 6.71 4.06 15.16
C ASP A 113 7.02 3.08 16.31
N GLY A 114 5.99 2.43 16.86
CA GLY A 114 6.09 1.62 18.08
C GLY A 114 5.56 2.32 19.33
N THR A 115 5.39 3.65 19.28
CA THR A 115 4.92 4.50 20.38
C THR A 115 3.79 5.44 19.96
N TYR A 116 3.92 6.11 18.81
CA TYR A 116 3.03 7.15 18.32
C TYR A 116 2.55 6.85 16.90
N THR A 117 1.31 7.26 16.65
CA THR A 117 0.78 7.37 15.29
C THR A 117 1.37 8.62 14.64
N LEU A 118 1.87 8.47 13.42
CA LEU A 118 2.62 9.51 12.71
C LEU A 118 1.73 10.28 11.73
N ASP A 119 1.90 11.61 11.68
CA ASP A 119 1.45 12.50 10.60
C ASP A 119 2.58 12.81 9.61
N ALA A 120 3.80 12.41 9.95
CA ALA A 120 5.00 12.64 9.17
C ALA A 120 4.94 11.98 7.79
N THR A 121 5.44 12.72 6.80
CA THR A 121 5.80 12.17 5.50
C THR A 121 7.29 12.29 5.30
N GLU A 122 7.87 11.35 4.57
CA GLU A 122 9.26 11.43 4.15
C GLU A 122 9.39 11.16 2.66
N ARG A 123 10.42 11.75 2.08
CA ARG A 123 10.81 11.57 0.69
C ARG A 123 12.20 10.97 0.63
N PHE A 124 12.31 9.83 -0.06
CA PHE A 124 13.56 9.24 -0.48
C PHE A 124 13.93 9.73 -1.88
N ASP A 125 15.01 10.49 -1.97
CA ASP A 125 15.65 10.80 -3.24
C ASP A 125 16.50 9.60 -3.65
N VAL A 126 16.02 8.89 -4.68
CA VAL A 126 16.66 7.67 -5.19
C VAL A 126 18.06 7.97 -5.74
N VAL A 127 18.32 9.17 -6.25
CA VAL A 127 19.59 9.53 -6.89
C VAL A 127 20.66 9.86 -5.85
N SER A 128 20.29 10.46 -4.71
CA SER A 128 21.24 10.76 -3.65
C SER A 128 21.28 9.73 -2.52
N ASP A 129 20.39 8.74 -2.52
CA ASP A 129 20.24 7.76 -1.43
C ASP A 129 20.06 8.47 -0.08
N THR A 130 19.07 9.36 -0.01
CA THR A 130 18.81 10.16 1.19
C THR A 130 17.33 10.34 1.45
N TRP A 131 16.95 10.24 2.71
CA TRP A 131 15.63 10.65 3.19
C TRP A 131 15.61 12.13 3.61
N SER A 132 14.47 12.76 3.39
CA SER A 132 14.18 14.13 3.80
C SER A 132 12.74 14.24 4.28
N GLN A 133 12.49 15.12 5.25
CA GLN A 133 11.14 15.37 5.75
C GLN A 133 10.27 16.01 4.65
N GLY A 134 9.07 15.48 4.46
CA GLY A 134 8.01 16.09 3.68
C GLY A 134 7.05 16.94 4.52
N PRO A 135 6.00 17.50 3.92
CA PRO A 135 4.93 18.16 4.67
C PRO A 135 4.17 17.15 5.53
N ALA A 136 3.78 17.52 6.73
CA ALA A 136 2.96 16.66 7.58
C ALA A 136 1.49 16.66 7.12
N MET A 137 0.81 15.54 7.33
CA MET A 137 -0.66 15.47 7.27
C MET A 137 -1.26 16.30 8.42
N SER A 138 -2.51 16.74 8.29
CA SER A 138 -3.21 17.45 9.37
C SER A 138 -3.69 16.52 10.49
N VAL A 139 -3.80 15.21 10.19
CA VAL A 139 -4.17 14.17 11.14
C VAL A 139 -3.11 13.06 11.08
N PRO A 140 -2.56 12.59 12.21
CA PRO A 140 -1.71 11.41 12.22
C PRO A 140 -2.51 10.16 11.86
N ARG A 141 -1.91 9.20 11.14
CA ARG A 141 -2.67 8.04 10.65
C ARG A 141 -1.80 6.78 10.61
N THR A 142 -2.27 5.70 11.22
CA THR A 142 -1.77 4.34 10.99
C THR A 142 -2.90 3.45 10.46
N ASN A 143 -2.61 2.37 9.74
CA ASN A 143 -3.61 1.52 9.10
C ASN A 143 -4.58 2.31 8.18
N HIS A 144 -4.10 3.43 7.64
CA HIS A 144 -4.80 4.19 6.62
C HIS A 144 -4.51 3.61 5.24
N ARG A 145 -5.22 4.11 4.22
CA ARG A 145 -4.93 3.77 2.82
C ARG A 145 -4.71 5.02 2.00
N SER A 146 -3.82 4.91 1.02
CA SER A 146 -3.62 5.96 0.04
C SER A 146 -3.45 5.42 -1.37
N ALA A 147 -3.91 6.20 -2.34
CA ALA A 147 -3.96 5.82 -3.74
C ALA A 147 -3.68 7.04 -4.63
N ARG A 148 -3.06 6.79 -5.77
CA ARG A 148 -2.73 7.83 -6.74
C ARG A 148 -3.96 8.23 -7.56
N MET A 149 -4.16 9.54 -7.67
CA MET A 149 -5.19 10.17 -8.49
C MET A 149 -4.72 10.33 -9.94
N ASN A 150 -5.68 10.48 -10.86
CA ASN A 150 -5.41 10.62 -12.29
C ASN A 150 -4.52 11.83 -12.63
N ASP A 151 -4.56 12.88 -11.81
CA ASP A 151 -3.72 14.07 -11.94
C ASP A 151 -2.35 13.93 -11.28
N GLY A 152 -2.05 12.78 -10.68
CA GLY A 152 -0.78 12.46 -10.04
C GLY A 152 -0.69 12.79 -8.56
N ARG A 153 -1.71 13.43 -7.97
CA ARG A 153 -1.80 13.65 -6.52
C ARG A 153 -2.08 12.33 -5.79
N ILE A 154 -1.92 12.30 -4.47
CA ILE A 154 -2.19 11.11 -3.64
C ILE A 154 -3.37 11.40 -2.71
N LEU A 155 -4.42 10.61 -2.80
CA LEU A 155 -5.53 10.62 -1.84
C LEU A 155 -5.16 9.72 -0.67
N VAL A 156 -5.22 10.23 0.56
CA VAL A 156 -5.01 9.53 1.83
C VAL A 156 -6.33 9.50 2.60
N THR A 157 -6.75 8.32 3.06
CA THR A 157 -8.08 8.12 3.67
C THR A 157 -7.99 7.34 4.98
N GLY A 158 -8.78 7.79 5.96
CA GLY A 158 -9.01 7.07 7.21
C GLY A 158 -7.75 6.73 8.00
N GLY A 159 -7.78 5.57 8.65
CA GLY A 159 -6.79 5.09 9.59
C GLY A 159 -7.19 5.33 11.05
N PHE A 160 -6.29 4.95 11.95
CA PHE A 160 -6.35 5.25 13.37
C PHE A 160 -5.45 6.45 13.67
N ASP A 161 -5.98 7.45 14.37
CA ASP A 161 -5.30 8.73 14.62
C ASP A 161 -4.59 8.84 15.99
N GLY A 162 -4.47 7.71 16.69
CA GLY A 162 -3.98 7.68 18.06
C GLY A 162 -5.08 7.78 19.11
N GLN A 163 -6.29 8.21 18.74
CA GLN A 163 -7.48 8.29 19.60
C GLN A 163 -8.61 7.38 19.13
N GLY A 164 -8.81 7.26 17.82
CA GLY A 164 -9.86 6.44 17.22
C GLY A 164 -9.74 6.33 15.70
N GLU A 165 -10.67 5.59 15.09
CA GLU A 165 -10.74 5.49 13.64
C GLU A 165 -11.30 6.78 13.04
N THR A 166 -10.53 7.42 12.17
CA THR A 166 -10.90 8.71 11.58
C THR A 166 -11.62 8.54 10.24
N ALA A 167 -12.55 9.44 9.95
CA ALA A 167 -13.19 9.56 8.64
C ALA A 167 -12.49 10.58 7.73
N SER A 168 -11.56 11.36 8.29
CA SER A 168 -10.88 12.42 7.56
C SER A 168 -10.12 11.87 6.34
N CYS A 169 -10.09 12.67 5.29
CA CYS A 169 -9.38 12.38 4.05
C CYS A 169 -8.60 13.62 3.62
N GLU A 170 -7.45 13.40 3.02
CA GLU A 170 -6.54 14.47 2.60
C GLU A 170 -5.91 14.13 1.25
N VAL A 171 -5.64 15.15 0.44
CA VAL A 171 -4.92 15.00 -0.82
C VAL A 171 -3.56 15.65 -0.69
N PHE A 172 -2.52 14.87 -0.99
CA PHE A 172 -1.15 15.36 -1.13
C PHE A 172 -0.90 15.83 -2.57
N ASP A 173 -0.49 17.08 -2.72
CA ASP A 173 0.06 17.62 -3.96
C ASP A 173 1.60 17.53 -3.92
N PRO A 174 2.22 16.63 -4.71
CA PRO A 174 3.67 16.45 -4.72
C PRO A 174 4.43 17.59 -5.44
N VAL A 175 3.74 18.45 -6.20
CA VAL A 175 4.35 19.64 -6.82
C VAL A 175 4.27 20.83 -5.88
N GLY A 176 3.10 21.05 -5.27
CA GLY A 176 2.87 22.10 -4.28
C GLY A 176 3.52 21.81 -2.93
N MET A 177 3.84 20.54 -2.65
CA MET A 177 4.34 20.05 -1.36
C MET A 177 3.39 20.40 -0.21
N THR A 178 2.10 20.15 -0.43
CA THR A 178 1.04 20.51 0.52
C THR A 178 -0.02 19.43 0.63
N PHE A 179 -0.58 19.29 1.83
CA PHE A 179 -1.82 18.57 2.07
C PHE A 179 -3.02 19.51 2.01
N THR A 180 -4.11 19.05 1.42
CA THR A 180 -5.41 19.71 1.47
C THR A 180 -6.47 18.74 1.96
N SER A 181 -7.21 19.10 3.00
CA SER A 181 -8.36 18.31 3.45
C SER A 181 -9.43 18.28 2.37
N VAL A 182 -10.00 17.10 2.16
CA VAL A 182 -11.15 16.87 1.28
C VAL A 182 -12.33 16.36 2.11
N ALA A 183 -13.48 16.13 1.48
CA ALA A 183 -14.65 15.61 2.18
C ALA A 183 -14.29 14.33 2.98
N PRO A 184 -14.70 14.23 4.25
CA PRO A 184 -14.51 13.02 5.03
C PRO A 184 -15.45 11.93 4.53
N MET A 185 -15.07 10.66 4.75
CA MET A 185 -15.97 9.52 4.60
C MET A 185 -17.18 9.67 5.54
N ASN A 186 -18.27 8.98 5.24
CA ASN A 186 -19.45 8.92 6.11
C ASN A 186 -19.15 8.12 7.39
N VAL A 187 -18.29 7.10 7.28
CA VAL A 187 -17.87 6.26 8.41
C VAL A 187 -16.35 6.30 8.57
N GLY A 188 -15.88 6.60 9.78
CA GLY A 188 -14.46 6.50 10.14
C GLY A 188 -14.00 5.04 10.07
N ARG A 189 -12.82 4.78 9.51
CA ARG A 189 -12.36 3.40 9.29
C ARG A 189 -10.85 3.31 9.26
N ALA A 190 -10.31 2.26 9.85
CA ALA A 190 -8.93 1.81 9.70
C ALA A 190 -8.90 0.45 9.00
N SER A 191 -7.75 0.04 8.45
CA SER A 191 -7.56 -1.28 7.83
C SER A 191 -8.56 -1.61 6.71
N HIS A 192 -9.17 -0.59 6.10
CA HIS A 192 -10.04 -0.71 4.94
C HIS A 192 -9.22 -0.89 3.66
N THR A 193 -9.90 -1.05 2.53
CA THR A 193 -9.27 -0.90 1.22
C THR A 193 -9.61 0.42 0.57
N LEU A 194 -8.74 0.89 -0.33
CA LEU A 194 -8.96 2.03 -1.19
C LEU A 194 -8.55 1.65 -2.60
N THR A 195 -9.51 1.62 -3.52
CA THR A 195 -9.29 1.15 -4.89
C THR A 195 -9.65 2.25 -5.88
N PRO A 196 -8.69 2.80 -6.65
CA PRO A 196 -9.01 3.70 -7.76
C PRO A 196 -9.76 2.91 -8.84
N VAL A 197 -10.75 3.55 -9.46
CA VAL A 197 -11.51 2.98 -10.57
C VAL A 197 -11.31 3.79 -11.85
N GLY A 198 -11.55 3.16 -13.01
CA GLY A 198 -11.16 3.71 -14.31
C GLY A 198 -11.78 5.07 -14.68
N ASP A 199 -12.85 5.48 -14.01
CA ASP A 199 -13.48 6.80 -14.20
C ASP A 199 -12.91 7.90 -13.29
N GLY A 200 -11.88 7.59 -12.48
CA GLY A 200 -11.20 8.53 -11.59
C GLY A 200 -11.80 8.61 -10.18
N ARG A 201 -12.84 7.85 -9.88
CA ARG A 201 -13.38 7.71 -8.52
C ARG A 201 -12.55 6.72 -7.70
N PHE A 202 -12.86 6.63 -6.41
CA PHE A 202 -12.21 5.71 -5.48
C PHE A 202 -13.25 4.97 -4.66
N VAL A 203 -13.14 3.65 -4.58
CA VAL A 203 -14.01 2.82 -3.73
C VAL A 203 -13.26 2.48 -2.45
N VAL A 204 -13.90 2.74 -1.31
CA VAL A 204 -13.50 2.17 -0.02
C VAL A 204 -14.44 1.06 0.37
N ALA A 205 -13.90 -0.02 0.92
CA ALA A 205 -14.68 -1.16 1.36
C ALA A 205 -14.15 -1.69 2.68
N GLY A 206 -15.09 -2.06 3.56
CA GLY A 206 -14.84 -2.69 4.85
C GLY A 206 -13.92 -1.88 5.76
N GLY A 207 -13.12 -2.60 6.55
CA GLY A 207 -12.23 -2.03 7.56
C GLY A 207 -12.75 -2.23 8.97
N PHE A 208 -12.14 -1.51 9.89
CA PHE A 208 -12.36 -1.59 11.31
C PHE A 208 -12.83 -0.25 11.86
N ASN A 209 -13.79 -0.26 12.78
CA ASN A 209 -14.19 0.86 13.60
C ASN A 209 -14.77 0.33 14.92
N ALA A 210 -14.14 0.67 16.05
CA ALA A 210 -14.56 0.15 17.35
C ALA A 210 -15.92 0.69 17.81
N ALA A 211 -16.28 1.91 17.42
CA ALA A 211 -17.57 2.53 17.74
C ALA A 211 -18.74 1.92 16.94
N GLU A 212 -18.46 1.34 15.77
CA GLU A 212 -19.44 0.75 14.85
C GLU A 212 -19.52 -0.79 14.94
N GLY A 213 -18.98 -1.39 16.00
CA GLY A 213 -19.06 -2.85 16.22
C GLY A 213 -17.91 -3.65 15.60
N PHE A 214 -16.72 -3.05 15.51
CA PHE A 214 -15.46 -3.63 15.04
C PHE A 214 -15.36 -3.76 13.51
N GLN A 215 -15.86 -4.82 12.88
CA GLN A 215 -15.72 -4.99 11.43
C GLN A 215 -16.80 -4.22 10.68
N LEU A 216 -16.41 -3.55 9.60
CA LEU A 216 -17.31 -2.84 8.71
C LEU A 216 -17.64 -3.70 7.49
N ALA A 217 -18.90 -3.72 7.11
CA ALA A 217 -19.33 -4.13 5.77
C ALA A 217 -19.56 -2.90 4.86
N SER A 218 -19.69 -1.69 5.43
CA SER A 218 -20.02 -0.49 4.68
C SER A 218 -18.96 -0.18 3.63
N CYS A 219 -19.43 0.24 2.47
CA CYS A 219 -18.62 0.65 1.33
C CYS A 219 -19.05 2.04 0.89
N GLU A 220 -18.09 2.83 0.40
CA GLU A 220 -18.34 4.19 -0.07
C GLU A 220 -17.54 4.46 -1.33
N VAL A 221 -18.05 5.34 -2.18
CA VAL A 221 -17.34 5.84 -3.36
C VAL A 221 -17.06 7.33 -3.20
N TYR A 222 -15.80 7.72 -3.37
CA TYR A 222 -15.37 9.11 -3.44
C TYR A 222 -15.34 9.57 -4.90
N ASP A 223 -15.97 10.71 -5.16
CA ASP A 223 -15.88 11.42 -6.42
C ASP A 223 -15.06 12.71 -6.26
N PRO A 224 -13.81 12.74 -6.75
CA PRO A 224 -12.97 13.94 -6.70
C PRO A 224 -13.52 15.15 -7.47
N ALA A 225 -14.43 14.95 -8.44
CA ALA A 225 -14.99 16.05 -9.22
C ALA A 225 -16.02 16.85 -8.42
N THR A 226 -16.68 16.21 -7.46
CA THR A 226 -17.69 16.82 -6.60
C THR A 226 -17.23 16.97 -5.16
N ASP A 227 -16.09 16.37 -4.80
CA ASP A 227 -15.59 16.29 -3.42
C ASP A 227 -16.65 15.72 -2.48
N THR A 228 -17.17 14.54 -2.84
CA THR A 228 -18.21 13.87 -2.04
C THR A 228 -17.98 12.37 -1.91
N TRP A 229 -18.41 11.83 -0.77
CA TRP A 229 -18.52 10.40 -0.52
C TRP A 229 -19.98 9.97 -0.58
N THR A 230 -20.26 8.90 -1.33
CA THR A 230 -21.59 8.30 -1.42
C THR A 230 -21.53 6.85 -0.95
N GLU A 231 -22.42 6.46 -0.05
CA GLU A 231 -22.57 5.05 0.34
C GLU A 231 -23.01 4.19 -0.85
N ILE A 232 -22.41 3.02 -0.98
CA ILE A 232 -22.79 2.00 -1.97
C ILE A 232 -23.19 0.71 -1.26
N GLU A 233 -23.57 -0.33 -2.02
CA GLU A 233 -23.96 -1.61 -1.41
C GLU A 233 -22.84 -2.13 -0.49
N PRO A 234 -23.17 -2.57 0.75
CA PRO A 234 -22.17 -3.11 1.67
C PRO A 234 -21.65 -4.47 1.18
N LEU A 235 -20.46 -4.84 1.66
CA LEU A 235 -19.93 -6.19 1.49
C LEU A 235 -20.92 -7.23 2.07
N PRO A 236 -21.03 -8.42 1.46
CA PRO A 236 -21.86 -9.51 2.00
C PRO A 236 -21.49 -9.91 3.43
N THR A 237 -20.21 -9.74 3.79
CA THR A 237 -19.64 -10.04 5.10
C THR A 237 -18.79 -8.86 5.55
N ALA A 238 -18.97 -8.42 6.80
CA ALA A 238 -18.12 -7.40 7.40
C ALA A 238 -16.70 -7.94 7.62
N VAL A 239 -15.68 -7.24 7.14
CA VAL A 239 -14.28 -7.69 7.19
C VAL A 239 -13.31 -6.52 7.40
N ASP A 240 -12.20 -6.78 8.07
CA ASP A 240 -11.03 -5.88 8.14
C ASP A 240 -9.77 -6.53 7.55
N ASN A 241 -8.72 -5.73 7.30
CA ASN A 241 -7.39 -6.20 6.88
C ASN A 241 -7.40 -7.06 5.60
N HIS A 242 -8.32 -6.81 4.68
CA HIS A 242 -8.37 -7.44 3.36
C HIS A 242 -7.53 -6.68 2.33
N ALA A 243 -7.30 -7.31 1.17
CA ALA A 243 -6.80 -6.63 -0.01
C ALA A 243 -7.90 -6.50 -1.06
N ALA A 244 -7.88 -5.38 -1.79
CA ALA A 244 -8.75 -5.15 -2.92
C ALA A 244 -7.90 -4.78 -4.12
N SER A 245 -8.18 -5.39 -5.25
CA SER A 245 -7.57 -5.07 -6.54
C SER A 245 -8.65 -4.88 -7.59
N LEU A 246 -8.48 -3.90 -8.46
CA LEU A 246 -9.27 -3.80 -9.68
C LEU A 246 -8.88 -4.96 -10.58
N ILE A 247 -9.83 -5.78 -11.01
CA ILE A 247 -9.56 -6.89 -11.93
C ILE A 247 -10.26 -6.62 -13.25
N THR A 248 -9.48 -6.60 -14.32
CA THR A 248 -9.99 -6.65 -15.69
C THR A 248 -9.82 -8.06 -16.22
N LEU A 249 -10.80 -8.93 -16.00
CA LEU A 249 -10.81 -10.26 -16.62
C LEU A 249 -11.21 -10.10 -18.09
N TYR A 250 -10.28 -10.40 -19.01
CA TYR A 250 -10.46 -10.47 -20.47
C TYR A 250 -11.92 -10.33 -20.94
N THR A 251 -12.36 -9.10 -21.28
CA THR A 251 -13.65 -8.73 -21.90
C THR A 251 -14.98 -9.22 -21.27
N GLN A 252 -14.96 -10.16 -20.31
CA GLN A 252 -16.18 -10.74 -19.71
C GLN A 252 -16.62 -9.99 -18.45
N ALA A 253 -15.69 -9.30 -17.78
CA ALA A 253 -15.98 -8.41 -16.66
C ALA A 253 -15.07 -7.16 -16.70
N PRO A 254 -15.15 -6.32 -17.75
CA PRO A 254 -14.52 -5.01 -17.69
C PRO A 254 -15.20 -4.21 -16.58
N ASN A 255 -14.42 -3.61 -15.68
CA ASN A 255 -14.88 -2.81 -14.54
C ASN A 255 -15.47 -3.58 -13.34
N THR A 256 -14.69 -4.49 -12.76
CA THR A 256 -15.02 -5.13 -11.48
C THR A 256 -13.89 -4.97 -10.46
N ILE A 257 -14.24 -4.63 -9.21
CA ILE A 257 -13.29 -4.69 -8.09
C ILE A 257 -13.42 -6.05 -7.42
N MET A 258 -12.30 -6.74 -7.20
CA MET A 258 -12.27 -7.93 -6.37
C MET A 258 -11.71 -7.61 -5.00
N VAL A 259 -12.47 -7.98 -3.98
CA VAL A 259 -12.05 -7.97 -2.58
C VAL A 259 -11.83 -9.42 -2.14
N THR A 260 -10.66 -9.71 -1.56
CA THR A 260 -10.32 -11.05 -1.07
C THR A 260 -9.72 -11.03 0.33
N GLY A 261 -10.05 -12.08 1.09
CA GLY A 261 -9.47 -12.34 2.39
C GLY A 261 -9.96 -11.36 3.45
N GLY A 262 -9.09 -11.06 4.40
CA GLY A 262 -9.42 -10.25 5.57
C GLY A 262 -9.70 -11.10 6.80
N ARG A 263 -10.29 -10.48 7.81
CA ARG A 263 -10.61 -11.13 9.07
C ARG A 263 -12.02 -10.85 9.53
N VAL A 264 -12.58 -11.83 10.22
CA VAL A 264 -13.86 -11.73 10.92
C VAL A 264 -13.64 -12.14 12.37
N TYR A 265 -14.28 -11.44 13.29
CA TYR A 265 -14.25 -11.81 14.70
C TYR A 265 -15.22 -12.98 14.97
N ASN A 266 -14.68 -14.11 15.43
CA ASN A 266 -15.46 -15.25 15.87
C ASN A 266 -15.73 -15.16 17.38
N ALA A 267 -16.94 -14.70 17.74
CA ALA A 267 -17.33 -14.54 19.14
C ALA A 267 -17.39 -15.85 19.93
N ALA A 268 -17.64 -16.99 19.28
CA ALA A 268 -17.71 -18.29 19.94
C ALA A 268 -16.31 -18.80 20.35
N LEU A 269 -15.29 -18.47 19.56
CA LEU A 269 -13.90 -18.86 19.79
C LEU A 269 -13.06 -17.74 20.41
N ASN A 270 -13.62 -16.53 20.53
CA ASN A 270 -12.94 -15.33 21.02
C ASN A 270 -11.60 -15.07 20.30
N LEU A 271 -11.62 -15.20 18.98
CA LEU A 271 -10.45 -15.03 18.11
C LEU A 271 -10.86 -14.50 16.74
N PHE A 272 -9.91 -13.89 16.02
CA PHE A 272 -10.09 -13.47 14.63
C PHE A 272 -9.70 -14.60 13.68
N GLU A 273 -10.56 -14.86 12.70
CA GLU A 273 -10.34 -15.89 11.67
C GLU A 273 -10.14 -15.26 10.31
N GLY A 274 -9.29 -15.88 9.48
CA GLY A 274 -9.13 -15.49 8.08
C GLY A 274 -10.37 -15.84 7.27
N VAL A 275 -10.64 -15.03 6.25
CA VAL A 275 -11.84 -15.19 5.41
C VAL A 275 -11.50 -16.02 4.18
N ALA A 276 -12.25 -17.11 3.97
CA ALA A 276 -12.14 -17.99 2.79
C ALA A 276 -13.15 -17.63 1.70
N SER A 277 -13.59 -16.38 1.65
CA SER A 277 -14.50 -15.84 0.64
C SER A 277 -13.98 -14.52 0.10
N GLY A 278 -14.51 -14.11 -1.04
CA GLY A 278 -14.29 -12.81 -1.63
C GLY A 278 -15.58 -12.28 -2.25
N ALA A 279 -15.52 -11.05 -2.74
CA ALA A 279 -16.64 -10.42 -3.42
C ALA A 279 -16.17 -9.62 -4.63
N LEU A 280 -16.98 -9.63 -5.68
CA LEU A 280 -16.80 -8.87 -6.91
C LEU A 280 -17.80 -7.72 -6.94
N LEU A 281 -17.33 -6.47 -6.98
CA LEU A 281 -18.16 -5.28 -7.17
C LEU A 281 -18.28 -4.96 -8.65
N ASP A 282 -19.50 -5.02 -9.19
CA ASP A 282 -19.80 -4.45 -10.50
C ASP A 282 -19.85 -2.92 -10.40
N LEU A 283 -18.98 -2.21 -11.12
CA LEU A 283 -18.90 -0.74 -11.06
C LEU A 283 -20.02 -0.02 -11.83
N GLY A 284 -20.76 -0.74 -12.69
CA GLY A 284 -21.91 -0.20 -13.41
C GLY A 284 -23.17 -0.16 -12.55
N THR A 285 -23.39 -1.20 -11.75
CA THR A 285 -24.54 -1.31 -10.83
C THR A 285 -24.20 -0.93 -9.39
N MET A 286 -22.91 -0.91 -9.04
CA MET A 286 -22.41 -0.78 -7.66
C MET A 286 -22.94 -1.86 -6.73
N THR A 287 -22.99 -3.10 -7.23
CA THR A 287 -23.50 -4.26 -6.48
C THR A 287 -22.48 -5.38 -6.34
N TRP A 288 -22.54 -6.13 -5.22
CA TRP A 288 -21.59 -7.21 -4.92
C TRP A 288 -22.09 -8.59 -5.32
N ALA A 289 -21.21 -9.40 -5.91
CA ALA A 289 -21.40 -10.83 -6.11
C ALA A 289 -20.37 -11.63 -5.28
N PRO A 290 -20.81 -12.46 -4.31
CA PRO A 290 -19.89 -13.25 -3.48
C PRO A 290 -19.30 -14.44 -4.24
N PHE A 291 -18.10 -14.87 -3.84
CA PHE A 291 -17.48 -16.12 -4.26
C PHE A 291 -16.64 -16.73 -3.14
N ASP A 292 -16.33 -18.03 -3.24
CA ASP A 292 -15.50 -18.74 -2.28
C ASP A 292 -14.04 -18.86 -2.76
N LEU A 293 -13.10 -18.72 -1.83
CA LEU A 293 -11.69 -19.05 -2.02
C LEU A 293 -11.42 -20.48 -1.56
N THR A 294 -10.37 -21.11 -2.09
CA THR A 294 -10.00 -22.48 -1.72
C THR A 294 -9.46 -22.63 -0.30
N SER A 295 -9.09 -21.52 0.35
CA SER A 295 -8.56 -21.47 1.71
C SER A 295 -8.81 -20.08 2.34
N PRO A 296 -8.84 -19.97 3.68
CA PRO A 296 -8.90 -18.69 4.38
C PRO A 296 -7.56 -17.98 4.40
N HIS A 297 -7.55 -16.67 4.14
CA HIS A 297 -6.34 -15.84 4.19
C HIS A 297 -6.59 -14.55 4.94
N SER A 298 -5.59 -14.11 5.71
CA SER A 298 -5.51 -12.79 6.33
C SER A 298 -4.22 -12.11 5.87
N TYR A 299 -4.25 -10.81 5.61
CA TYR A 299 -3.09 -10.01 5.17
C TYR A 299 -2.59 -10.28 3.76
N HIS A 300 -3.30 -9.78 2.75
CA HIS A 300 -2.78 -9.74 1.39
C HIS A 300 -2.02 -8.42 1.13
N LEU A 301 -0.81 -8.53 0.59
CA LEU A 301 -0.26 -7.54 -0.33
C LEU A 301 -0.81 -7.90 -1.72
N SER A 302 -1.66 -7.05 -2.30
CA SER A 302 -2.02 -7.18 -3.71
C SER A 302 -1.36 -6.05 -4.48
N CYS A 303 -0.38 -6.37 -5.33
CA CYS A 303 0.11 -5.44 -6.32
C CYS A 303 -0.91 -5.33 -7.46
N HIS A 304 -1.14 -4.10 -7.94
CA HIS A 304 -1.93 -3.86 -9.13
C HIS A 304 -1.14 -4.42 -10.32
N LEU A 305 -1.50 -5.61 -10.83
CA LEU A 305 -0.97 -6.10 -12.09
C LEU A 305 -1.44 -5.13 -13.18
N ASP A 306 -0.50 -4.46 -13.86
CA ASP A 306 -0.80 -3.65 -15.04
C ASP A 306 -1.53 -4.55 -16.05
N PRO A 307 -2.77 -4.23 -16.46
CA PRO A 307 -3.50 -5.05 -17.44
C PRO A 307 -2.84 -5.05 -18.83
N ASN A 308 -1.78 -4.25 -19.04
CA ASN A 308 -0.97 -4.22 -20.26
C ASN A 308 0.44 -4.81 -20.08
N ALA A 309 0.79 -5.31 -18.89
CA ALA A 309 1.98 -6.15 -18.76
C ALA A 309 1.73 -7.47 -19.50
N PRO A 310 2.70 -7.94 -20.31
CA PRO A 310 2.55 -9.14 -21.15
C PRO A 310 2.23 -10.41 -20.36
#